data_AF-A0AAN8UHM9-F1
#
_entry.id   AF-A0AAN8UHM9-F1
#
_cell.length_a   1.000
_cell.length_b   1.000
_cell.length_c   1.000
_cell.angle_alpha   90.00
_cell.angle_beta   90.00
_cell.angle_gamma   90.00
#
_symmetry.space_group_name_H-M   'P 1'
#
loop_
_entity.id
_entity.type
_entity.pdbx_description
1 polymer ?
#
loop_
_entity_poly.entity_id
_entity_poly.type
_entity_poly.pdbx_seq_one_letter_code
_entity_poly.pdbx_strand_id
1 'polypeptide(L)'
;MGTTLLFSLPFAIILIHVGESKYMVYNTSQGILPDELNVHLVPHTHDDVGWLKTVDQYYVGSNNSIQRPKRGCTNHCQEVCQFGNGGMCMHDEAAPHYIDMIDQTTLGHRFIKQEFGVTPRIGWQIDPFGHSAVQAYLLGAEVGFDSLFFGRIDYQDRAKRKIEKSLEVVWRGSKFLGSSAQIFAGAFPQNYEPPPGFYFEVNDASPVVQDDINLFDYNVQERVNDFVAAAVAQANITRTNHTMWTMGTDCKYQYAHTWFRNMDKLIHYVNMVSVLFA
;
A
#
# COMPACT_ATOMS: atom_id res chain seq x y z
N MET A 1 -9.06 8.35 -84.84
CA MET A 1 -8.58 7.32 -83.89
C MET A 1 -8.02 8.03 -82.67
N GLY A 2 -8.60 7.79 -81.50
CA GLY A 2 -8.24 8.46 -80.25
C GLY A 2 -9.24 8.10 -79.17
N THR A 3 -9.17 6.86 -78.68
CA THR A 3 -10.05 6.31 -77.64
C THR A 3 -9.52 6.73 -76.27
N THR A 4 -10.27 7.57 -75.55
CA THR A 4 -9.97 7.92 -74.15
C THR A 4 -10.58 6.85 -73.24
N LEU A 5 -9.74 6.04 -72.61
CA LEU A 5 -10.15 5.08 -71.57
C LEU A 5 -10.31 5.81 -70.23
N LEU A 6 -11.54 5.89 -69.74
CA LEU A 6 -11.87 6.30 -68.37
C LEU A 6 -11.73 5.07 -67.45
N PHE A 7 -10.71 5.06 -66.59
CA PHE A 7 -10.61 4.10 -65.48
C PHE A 7 -11.46 4.59 -64.31
N SER A 8 -12.56 3.91 -64.01
CA SER A 8 -13.30 4.09 -62.75
C SER A 8 -12.65 3.22 -61.67
N LEU A 9 -11.90 3.83 -60.75
CA LEU A 9 -11.47 3.19 -59.51
C LEU A 9 -12.68 3.07 -58.57
N PRO A 10 -13.04 1.87 -58.07
CA PRO A 10 -14.05 1.76 -57.04
C PRO A 10 -13.48 2.31 -55.73
N PHE A 11 -14.11 3.35 -55.20
CA PHE A 11 -13.88 3.83 -53.83
C PHE A 11 -14.28 2.71 -52.86
N ALA A 12 -13.30 1.98 -52.33
CA ALA A 12 -13.52 1.10 -51.19
C ALA A 12 -13.75 1.96 -49.95
N ILE A 13 -15.00 2.03 -49.51
CA ILE A 13 -15.36 2.61 -48.20
C ILE A 13 -14.76 1.69 -47.14
N ILE A 14 -13.63 2.09 -46.56
CA ILE A 14 -13.09 1.47 -45.35
C ILE A 14 -14.06 1.83 -44.22
N LEU A 15 -14.92 0.88 -43.85
CA LEU A 15 -15.70 0.92 -42.62
C LEU A 15 -14.71 0.81 -41.45
N ILE A 16 -14.22 1.95 -40.97
CA ILE A 16 -13.55 2.04 -39.68
C ILE A 16 -14.61 1.70 -38.64
N HIS A 17 -14.60 0.46 -38.14
CA HIS A 17 -15.32 0.12 -36.92
C HIS A 17 -14.65 0.88 -35.79
N VAL A 18 -15.25 2.00 -35.40
CA VAL A 18 -14.96 2.64 -34.12
C VAL A 18 -15.45 1.67 -33.07
N GLY A 19 -14.55 0.86 -32.53
CA GLY A 19 -14.84 0.05 -31.35
C GLY A 19 -15.15 1.00 -30.21
N GLU A 20 -16.40 1.03 -29.75
CA GLU A 20 -16.73 1.66 -28.48
C GLU A 20 -15.95 0.95 -27.37
N SER A 21 -14.95 1.62 -26.82
CA SER A 21 -14.33 1.19 -25.57
C SER A 21 -15.39 1.33 -24.49
N LYS A 22 -16.03 0.21 -24.11
CA LYS A 22 -16.86 0.17 -22.90
C LYS A 22 -15.93 0.30 -21.71
N TYR A 23 -15.83 1.50 -21.16
CA TYR A 23 -15.19 1.71 -19.88
C TYR A 23 -16.02 0.98 -18.82
N MET A 24 -15.50 -0.12 -18.28
CA MET A 24 -16.14 -0.80 -17.17
C MET A 24 -16.01 0.05 -15.92
N VAL A 25 -17.13 0.27 -15.24
CA VAL A 25 -17.18 0.96 -13.94
C VAL A 25 -16.99 -0.08 -12.85
N TYR A 26 -15.87 -0.05 -12.15
CA TYR A 26 -15.60 -0.91 -11.00
C TYR A 26 -16.25 -0.31 -9.75
N ASN A 27 -16.97 -1.15 -8.99
CA ASN A 27 -17.49 -0.73 -7.68
C ASN A 27 -16.37 -0.79 -6.64
N THR A 28 -15.86 0.36 -6.25
CA THR A 28 -14.79 0.52 -5.26
C THR A 28 -15.27 1.17 -3.96
N SER A 29 -16.58 1.42 -3.82
CA SER A 29 -17.16 2.13 -2.67
C SER A 29 -17.51 1.21 -1.49
N GLN A 30 -17.04 -0.04 -1.49
CA GLN A 30 -17.39 -1.01 -0.47
C GLN A 30 -16.83 -0.59 0.90
N GLY A 31 -17.69 -0.61 1.92
CA GLY A 31 -17.32 -0.35 3.30
C GLY A 31 -17.17 -1.64 4.12
N ILE A 32 -17.06 -1.47 5.44
CA ILE A 32 -16.97 -2.59 6.38
C ILE A 32 -18.28 -3.39 6.40
N LEU A 33 -18.16 -4.71 6.30
CA LEU A 33 -19.24 -5.66 6.49
C LEU A 33 -19.04 -6.42 7.83
N PRO A 34 -19.93 -6.25 8.83
CA PRO A 34 -19.69 -6.78 10.18
C PRO A 34 -19.49 -8.29 10.27
N ASP A 35 -20.20 -9.06 9.45
CA ASP A 35 -20.22 -10.53 9.51
C ASP A 35 -19.26 -11.20 8.53
N GLU A 36 -18.46 -10.39 7.81
CA GLU A 36 -17.51 -10.84 6.79
C GLU A 36 -16.06 -10.61 7.22
N LEU A 37 -15.13 -11.29 6.56
CA LEU A 37 -13.71 -10.95 6.63
C LEU A 37 -13.45 -9.66 5.83
N ASN A 38 -12.98 -8.62 6.51
CA ASN A 38 -12.65 -7.33 5.92
C ASN A 38 -11.13 -7.24 5.69
N VAL A 39 -10.73 -7.09 4.43
CA VAL A 39 -9.32 -6.89 4.04
C VAL A 39 -9.10 -5.42 3.71
N HIS A 40 -8.36 -4.73 4.58
CA HIS A 40 -7.98 -3.34 4.39
C HIS A 40 -6.74 -3.27 3.50
N LEU A 41 -6.93 -2.93 2.23
CA LEU A 41 -5.84 -2.66 1.30
C LEU A 41 -5.28 -1.26 1.62
N VAL A 42 -4.01 -1.19 2.03
CA VAL A 42 -3.34 0.07 2.37
C VAL A 42 -2.21 0.32 1.37
N PRO A 43 -2.49 1.10 0.30
CA PRO A 43 -1.48 1.55 -0.65
C PRO A 43 -0.40 2.36 0.06
N HIS A 44 0.86 2.01 -0.14
CA HIS A 44 1.98 2.77 0.43
C HIS A 44 3.24 2.68 -0.44
N THR A 45 4.18 3.60 -0.23
CA THR A 45 5.54 3.48 -0.74
C THR A 45 6.50 3.74 0.41
N HIS A 46 7.52 2.89 0.53
CA HIS A 46 8.62 3.13 1.46
C HIS A 46 9.71 3.93 0.74
N ASP A 47 9.88 5.19 1.14
CA ASP A 47 10.79 6.14 0.51
C ASP A 47 11.90 6.53 1.49
N ASP A 48 13.02 5.81 1.42
CA ASP A 48 14.21 6.10 2.22
C ASP A 48 14.69 7.54 2.02
N VAL A 49 14.92 8.25 3.11
CA VAL A 49 15.56 9.58 3.12
C VAL A 49 17.08 9.42 3.05
N GLY A 50 17.54 8.76 1.99
CA GLY A 50 18.93 8.40 1.74
C GLY A 50 19.30 7.00 2.23
N TRP A 51 19.82 6.15 1.35
CA TRP A 51 20.30 4.80 1.66
C TRP A 51 21.35 4.35 0.63
N LEU A 52 20.92 3.90 -0.55
CA LEU A 52 21.81 3.60 -1.68
C LEU A 52 22.08 4.82 -2.55
N LYS A 53 21.16 5.78 -2.57
CA LYS A 53 21.29 7.08 -3.23
C LYS A 53 21.07 8.19 -2.21
N THR A 54 21.50 9.41 -2.55
CA THR A 54 21.22 10.58 -1.70
C THR A 54 19.74 10.94 -1.72
N VAL A 55 19.30 11.75 -0.75
CA VAL A 55 17.93 12.28 -0.68
C VAL A 55 17.53 12.94 -2.01
N ASP A 56 18.37 13.84 -2.53
CA ASP A 56 18.09 14.54 -3.79
C ASP A 56 18.06 13.59 -4.98
N GLN A 57 18.95 12.59 -5.02
CA GLN A 57 18.97 11.59 -6.10
C GLN A 57 17.69 10.75 -6.11
N TYR A 58 17.17 10.40 -4.93
CA TYR A 58 15.87 9.75 -4.81
C TYR A 58 14.74 10.69 -5.24
N TYR A 59 14.71 11.92 -4.73
CA TYR A 59 13.68 12.90 -5.04
C TYR A 59 13.55 13.20 -6.54
N VAL A 60 14.67 13.44 -7.23
CA VAL A 60 14.67 13.79 -8.66
C VAL A 60 14.67 12.55 -9.58
N GLY A 61 14.83 11.35 -9.04
CA GLY A 61 14.90 10.12 -9.82
C GLY A 61 16.14 9.99 -10.71
N SER A 62 17.31 10.43 -10.21
CA SER A 62 18.59 10.32 -10.92
C SER A 62 19.41 9.11 -10.45
N ASN A 63 20.51 8.83 -11.17
CA ASN A 63 21.45 7.73 -10.89
C ASN A 63 20.78 6.34 -10.80
N ASN A 64 19.93 6.04 -11.77
CA ASN A 64 19.06 4.86 -11.76
C ASN A 64 19.76 3.52 -12.05
N SER A 65 21.07 3.56 -12.31
CA SER A 65 21.92 2.37 -12.40
C SER A 65 22.19 1.74 -11.04
N ILE A 66 22.17 2.52 -9.95
CA ILE A 66 22.36 2.02 -8.57
C ILE A 66 21.10 1.33 -8.06
N GLN A 67 19.94 1.95 -8.31
CA GLN A 67 18.63 1.43 -7.99
C GLN A 67 17.67 2.00 -9.04
N ARG A 68 16.78 1.15 -9.57
CA ARG A 68 15.85 1.46 -10.70
C ARG A 68 15.14 2.81 -10.54
N PRO A 69 14.61 3.39 -11.66
CA PRO A 69 14.08 4.76 -11.70
C PRO A 69 13.20 5.12 -10.51
N LYS A 70 13.29 6.36 -10.03
CA LYS A 70 12.45 6.89 -8.94
C LYS A 70 11.87 8.25 -9.34
N ARG A 71 11.13 8.32 -10.45
CA ARG A 71 10.46 9.58 -10.80
C ARG A 71 9.11 9.64 -10.09
N GLY A 72 8.92 10.69 -9.28
CA GLY A 72 7.59 11.29 -9.11
C GLY A 72 6.69 10.73 -8.02
N CYS A 73 7.21 10.30 -6.87
CA CYS A 73 6.38 10.03 -5.68
C CYS A 73 5.68 11.29 -5.12
N THR A 74 6.06 12.48 -5.56
CA THR A 74 5.60 13.75 -4.95
C THR A 74 4.33 14.36 -5.55
N ASN A 75 3.83 13.87 -6.70
CA ASN A 75 2.71 14.53 -7.40
C ASN A 75 1.52 13.63 -7.76
N HIS A 76 1.44 12.39 -7.26
CA HIS A 76 0.33 11.47 -7.57
C HIS A 76 -0.67 11.25 -6.43
N CYS A 77 -0.70 12.13 -5.43
CA CYS A 77 -1.82 12.18 -4.49
C CYS A 77 -3.03 12.86 -5.17
N GLN A 78 -3.89 12.05 -5.78
CA GLN A 78 -5.21 12.49 -6.20
C GLN A 78 -6.19 12.31 -5.03
N GLU A 79 -6.52 13.43 -4.41
CA GLU A 79 -7.71 13.75 -3.59
C GLU A 79 -7.88 13.10 -2.19
N VAL A 80 -7.37 11.90 -1.89
CA VAL A 80 -7.41 11.35 -0.51
C VAL A 80 -6.06 10.77 -0.10
N CYS A 81 -5.28 11.54 0.65
CA CYS A 81 -4.00 11.11 1.23
C CYS A 81 -4.09 11.12 2.76
N GLN A 82 -3.63 10.05 3.40
CA GLN A 82 -3.44 10.01 4.85
C GLN A 82 -1.94 10.04 5.16
N PHE A 83 -1.54 10.95 6.05
CA PHE A 83 -0.16 11.01 6.53
C PHE A 83 0.05 9.96 7.64
N GLY A 84 0.79 8.90 7.32
CA GLY A 84 1.33 7.95 8.31
C GLY A 84 2.64 8.47 8.90
N ASN A 85 2.86 8.27 10.20
CA ASN A 85 4.00 8.78 10.99
C ASN A 85 4.08 10.32 11.02
N GLY A 86 4.40 10.95 9.89
CA GLY A 86 4.39 12.41 9.71
C GLY A 86 5.64 13.14 10.20
N GLY A 87 6.67 12.44 10.68
CA GLY A 87 7.99 13.02 10.90
C GLY A 87 8.69 13.41 9.60
N MET A 88 9.82 14.11 9.71
CA MET A 88 10.69 14.39 8.55
C MET A 88 11.26 13.12 7.93
N CYS A 89 11.43 12.06 8.72
CA CYS A 89 11.77 10.73 8.26
C CYS A 89 11.12 9.66 9.15
N MET A 90 11.26 8.41 8.73
CA MET A 90 11.10 7.25 9.60
C MET A 90 12.44 7.01 10.29
N HIS A 91 12.57 7.49 11.54
CA HIS A 91 13.84 7.42 12.27
C HIS A 91 14.16 6.01 12.77
N ASP A 92 15.46 5.72 12.93
CA ASP A 92 15.92 4.56 13.68
C ASP A 92 15.48 4.62 15.16
N GLU A 93 15.37 3.48 15.82
CA GLU A 93 14.93 3.39 17.20
C GLU A 93 16.04 2.92 18.16
N ALA A 94 17.22 2.57 17.66
CA ALA A 94 18.33 2.08 18.47
C ALA A 94 19.38 3.17 18.78
N ALA A 95 19.82 3.91 17.77
CA ALA A 95 20.92 4.87 17.87
C ALA A 95 20.50 6.32 18.21
N PRO A 96 19.33 6.83 17.79
CA PRO A 96 18.98 8.23 18.05
C PRO A 96 18.74 8.54 19.53
N HIS A 97 19.00 9.80 19.89
CA HIS A 97 18.55 10.33 21.17
C HIS A 97 17.09 10.79 21.07
N TYR A 98 16.32 10.67 22.15
CA TYR A 98 14.89 11.02 22.14
C TYR A 98 14.63 12.49 21.79
N ILE A 99 15.59 13.40 22.05
CA ILE A 99 15.52 14.81 21.63
C ILE A 99 15.46 14.89 20.11
N ASP A 100 16.34 14.20 19.39
CA ASP A 100 16.39 14.24 17.93
C ASP A 100 15.14 13.58 17.32
N MET A 101 14.64 12.51 17.96
CA MET A 101 13.37 11.87 17.59
C MET A 101 12.19 12.87 17.71
N ILE A 102 12.14 13.65 18.79
CA ILE A 102 11.12 14.69 19.00
C ILE A 102 11.28 15.83 17.97
N ASP A 103 12.49 16.32 17.75
CA ASP A 103 12.76 17.46 16.88
C ASP A 103 12.35 17.15 15.42
N GLN A 104 12.78 16.00 14.90
CA GLN A 104 12.42 15.60 13.52
C GLN A 104 10.92 15.33 13.37
N THR A 105 10.28 14.78 14.41
CA THR A 105 8.82 14.52 14.42
C THR A 105 8.05 15.83 14.43
N THR A 106 8.45 16.76 15.31
CA THR A 106 7.85 18.07 15.47
C THR A 106 7.96 18.89 14.19
N LEU A 107 9.11 18.82 13.51
CA LEU A 107 9.31 19.52 12.25
C LEU A 107 8.32 19.04 11.16
N GLY A 108 8.16 17.72 11.00
CA GLY A 108 7.22 17.16 10.04
C GLY A 108 5.74 17.41 10.41
N HIS A 109 5.37 17.19 11.68
CA HIS A 109 4.01 17.44 12.17
C HIS A 109 3.60 18.91 12.03
N ARG A 110 4.53 19.84 12.28
CA ARG A 110 4.29 21.27 12.10
C ARG A 110 4.00 21.61 10.65
N PHE A 111 4.78 21.08 9.72
CA PHE A 111 4.54 21.25 8.28
C PHE A 111 3.17 20.71 7.88
N ILE A 112 2.85 19.46 8.27
CA ILE A 112 1.56 18.85 7.94
C ILE A 112 0.39 19.67 8.50
N LYS A 113 0.53 20.17 9.73
CA LYS A 113 -0.51 20.97 10.38
C LYS A 113 -0.71 22.32 9.69
N GLN A 114 0.36 22.97 9.25
CA GLN A 114 0.32 24.28 8.60
C GLN A 114 -0.25 24.19 7.18
N GLU A 115 0.19 23.20 6.40
CA GLU A 115 -0.20 23.08 4.99
C GLU A 115 -1.57 22.39 4.81
N PHE A 116 -1.89 21.41 5.65
CA PHE A 116 -3.07 20.56 5.46
C PHE A 116 -4.07 20.62 6.61
N GLY A 117 -3.74 21.26 7.74
CA GLY A 117 -4.61 21.29 8.92
C GLY A 117 -4.76 19.94 9.64
N VAL A 118 -4.06 18.90 9.19
CA VAL A 118 -4.14 17.51 9.67
C VAL A 118 -3.16 17.27 10.81
N THR A 119 -3.52 16.35 11.71
CA THR A 119 -2.61 15.81 12.73
C THR A 119 -2.59 14.29 12.57
N PRO A 120 -1.42 13.67 12.24
CA PRO A 120 -1.31 12.23 12.10
C PRO A 120 -1.72 11.50 13.38
N ARG A 121 -2.38 10.34 13.22
CA ARG A 121 -2.92 9.51 14.33
C ARG A 121 -2.31 8.11 14.39
N ILE A 122 -1.46 7.77 13.42
CA ILE A 122 -0.91 6.42 13.23
C ILE A 122 0.60 6.54 13.07
N GLY A 123 1.35 5.88 13.96
CA GLY A 123 2.78 5.66 13.81
C GLY A 123 3.04 4.58 12.76
N TRP A 124 3.99 4.85 11.86
CA TRP A 124 4.38 3.95 10.77
C TRP A 124 5.89 3.74 10.82
N GLN A 125 6.33 2.65 11.45
CA GLN A 125 7.73 2.29 11.69
C GLN A 125 8.03 0.94 11.03
N ILE A 126 7.86 0.88 9.71
CA ILE A 126 7.87 -0.39 8.99
C ILE A 126 9.28 -0.97 8.82
N ASP A 127 10.30 -0.12 8.74
CA ASP A 127 11.67 -0.51 8.38
C ASP A 127 12.78 -0.35 9.45
N PRO A 128 12.60 0.33 10.60
CA PRO A 128 13.62 0.32 11.65
C PRO A 128 13.97 -1.09 12.15
N PHE A 129 15.24 -1.31 12.50
CA PHE A 129 15.76 -2.63 12.85
C PHE A 129 15.53 -2.99 14.32
N GLY A 130 14.27 -3.27 14.66
CA GLY A 130 13.81 -3.47 16.02
C GLY A 130 13.21 -2.18 16.60
N HIS A 131 12.49 -2.31 17.71
CA HIS A 131 11.65 -1.23 18.22
C HIS A 131 11.91 -0.95 19.69
N SER A 132 11.95 0.34 20.04
CA SER A 132 12.28 0.81 21.39
C SER A 132 11.04 1.03 22.24
N ALA A 133 11.18 0.86 23.56
CA ALA A 133 10.11 1.20 24.49
C ALA A 133 9.72 2.70 24.40
N VAL A 134 10.71 3.57 24.15
CA VAL A 134 10.53 5.02 23.99
C VAL A 134 9.67 5.35 22.78
N GLN A 135 9.84 4.64 21.67
CA GLN A 135 8.98 4.82 20.50
C GLN A 135 7.51 4.58 20.83
N ALA A 136 7.22 3.53 21.61
CA ALA A 136 5.84 3.18 21.94
C ALA A 136 5.15 4.23 22.81
N TYR A 137 5.77 4.61 23.93
CA TYR A 137 5.11 5.50 24.88
C TYR A 137 5.28 6.98 24.52
N LEU A 138 6.47 7.41 24.11
CA LEU A 138 6.76 8.84 23.90
C LEU A 138 6.41 9.27 22.47
N LEU A 139 7.02 8.65 21.46
CA LEU A 139 6.80 8.97 20.05
C LEU A 139 5.61 8.20 19.43
N GLY A 140 4.80 7.59 20.30
CA GLY A 140 3.56 6.91 19.96
C GLY A 140 2.40 7.50 20.75
N ALA A 141 2.25 7.07 21.99
CA ALA A 141 1.12 7.49 22.82
C ALA A 141 1.12 9.00 23.13
N GLU A 142 2.24 9.56 23.63
CA GLU A 142 2.29 10.97 24.06
C GLU A 142 2.25 11.98 22.90
N VAL A 143 2.64 11.59 21.69
CA VAL A 143 2.43 12.42 20.48
C VAL A 143 0.98 12.39 19.99
N GLY A 144 0.12 11.56 20.58
CA GLY A 144 -1.30 11.46 20.25
C GLY A 144 -1.65 10.43 19.18
N PHE A 145 -0.80 9.42 18.95
CA PHE A 145 -1.17 8.30 18.07
C PHE A 145 -2.07 7.30 18.78
N ASP A 146 -3.05 6.78 18.04
CA ASP A 146 -3.90 5.68 18.50
C ASP A 146 -3.22 4.32 18.30
N SER A 147 -2.38 4.22 17.27
CA SER A 147 -1.74 2.97 16.86
C SER A 147 -0.34 3.15 16.28
N LEU A 148 0.50 2.12 16.40
CA LEU A 148 1.84 2.02 15.84
C LEU A 148 1.96 0.69 15.08
N PHE A 149 2.28 0.75 13.79
CA PHE A 149 2.50 -0.43 12.96
C PHE A 149 3.94 -0.55 12.50
N PHE A 150 4.45 -1.78 12.47
CA PHE A 150 5.84 -2.05 12.17
C PHE A 150 6.09 -3.41 11.52
N GLY A 151 7.16 -3.47 10.72
CA GLY A 151 7.53 -4.66 9.97
C GLY A 151 8.47 -5.59 10.72
N ARG A 152 9.46 -5.06 11.44
CA ARG A 152 10.65 -5.83 11.87
C ARG A 152 10.63 -6.21 13.37
N ILE A 153 10.28 -7.46 13.64
CA ILE A 153 10.51 -8.13 14.93
C ILE A 153 11.37 -9.38 14.72
N ASP A 154 11.95 -9.88 15.82
CA ASP A 154 12.70 -11.13 15.83
C ASP A 154 11.89 -12.28 15.19
N TYR A 155 12.56 -13.13 14.41
CA TYR A 155 11.89 -14.19 13.65
C TYR A 155 11.30 -15.29 14.54
N GLN A 156 11.91 -15.58 15.70
CA GLN A 156 11.38 -16.52 16.68
C GLN A 156 10.15 -15.93 17.36
N ASP A 157 10.21 -14.64 17.74
CA ASP A 157 9.06 -13.92 18.30
C ASP A 157 7.89 -13.88 17.31
N ARG A 158 8.17 -13.60 16.02
CA ARG A 158 7.14 -13.60 14.97
C ARG A 158 6.48 -14.97 14.80
N ALA A 159 7.26 -16.05 14.77
CA ALA A 159 6.72 -17.40 14.64
C ALA A 159 5.80 -17.74 15.82
N LYS A 160 6.23 -17.39 17.04
CA LYS A 160 5.42 -17.54 18.25
C LYS A 160 4.13 -16.72 18.19
N ARG A 161 4.22 -15.44 17.83
CA ARG A 161 3.06 -14.53 17.75
C ARG A 161 2.02 -14.91 16.72
N LYS A 162 2.43 -15.53 15.60
CA LYS A 162 1.49 -16.09 14.62
C LYS A 162 0.64 -17.22 15.22
N ILE A 163 1.27 -18.12 15.99
CA ILE A 163 0.59 -19.25 16.64
C ILE A 163 -0.34 -18.73 17.74
N GLU A 164 0.12 -17.78 18.55
CA GLU A 164 -0.63 -17.21 19.68
C GLU A 164 -1.62 -16.11 19.28
N LYS A 165 -1.69 -15.76 17.99
CA LYS A 165 -2.43 -14.60 17.47
C LYS A 165 -2.13 -13.33 18.26
N SER A 166 -0.85 -13.07 18.55
CA SER A 166 -0.35 -11.97 19.38
C SER A 166 0.58 -11.01 18.63
N LEU A 167 0.42 -10.94 17.30
CA LEU A 167 1.04 -9.92 16.45
C LEU A 167 0.49 -8.51 16.76
N GLU A 168 -0.74 -8.44 17.23
CA GLU A 168 -1.42 -7.21 17.67
C GLU A 168 -1.52 -7.21 19.20
N VAL A 169 -1.02 -6.15 19.84
CA VAL A 169 -0.97 -6.02 21.29
C VAL A 169 -1.28 -4.59 21.73
N VAL A 170 -1.67 -4.43 23.00
CA VAL A 170 -1.60 -3.12 23.66
C VAL A 170 -0.22 -3.01 24.30
N TRP A 171 0.65 -2.17 23.75
CA TRP A 171 2.01 -2.01 24.21
C TRP A 171 2.13 -0.90 25.25
N ARG A 172 2.58 -1.28 26.45
CA ARG A 172 2.90 -0.36 27.56
C ARG A 172 4.41 -0.16 27.62
N GLY A 173 4.92 0.83 26.89
CA GLY A 173 6.36 1.10 26.78
C GLY A 173 6.98 1.72 28.05
N SER A 174 6.19 2.44 28.86
CA SER A 174 6.69 3.09 30.08
C SER A 174 6.25 2.33 31.34
N LYS A 175 7.22 1.93 32.17
CA LYS A 175 6.96 1.31 33.49
C LYS A 175 6.31 2.29 34.47
N PHE A 176 6.53 3.59 34.29
CA PHE A 176 6.02 4.63 35.19
C PHE A 176 4.62 5.08 34.79
N LEU A 177 4.39 5.34 33.49
CA LEU A 177 3.09 5.80 32.99
C LEU A 177 2.09 4.64 32.82
N GLY A 178 2.58 3.42 32.56
CA GLY A 178 1.75 2.23 32.47
C GLY A 178 0.65 2.37 31.40
N SER A 179 -0.61 2.29 31.82
CA SER A 179 -1.76 2.37 30.91
C SER A 179 -2.08 3.78 30.42
N SER A 180 -1.55 4.84 31.03
CA SER A 180 -1.82 6.21 30.58
C SER A 180 -1.09 6.56 29.28
N ALA A 181 0.01 5.86 28.97
CA ALA A 181 0.82 6.03 27.77
C ALA A 181 0.95 4.69 27.01
N GLN A 182 -0.17 3.98 26.86
CA GLN A 182 -0.23 2.72 26.12
C GLN A 182 -0.68 2.98 24.67
N ILE A 183 -0.20 2.17 23.73
CA ILE A 183 -0.55 2.29 22.31
C ILE A 183 -0.95 0.93 21.74
N PHE A 184 -1.88 0.90 20.78
CA PHE A 184 -2.14 -0.30 20.00
C PHE A 184 -0.96 -0.53 19.03
N ALA A 185 -0.30 -1.67 19.15
CA ALA A 185 0.87 -2.01 18.36
C ALA A 185 0.61 -3.24 17.50
N GLY A 186 0.84 -3.11 16.19
CA GLY A 186 0.65 -4.18 15.22
C GLY A 186 1.95 -4.52 14.48
N ALA A 187 2.49 -5.72 14.74
CA ALA A 187 3.58 -6.28 13.95
C ALA A 187 3.02 -6.97 12.71
N PHE A 188 3.55 -6.69 11.53
CA PHE A 188 3.08 -7.34 10.31
C PHE A 188 3.38 -8.85 10.30
N PRO A 189 2.57 -9.68 9.62
CA PRO A 189 2.83 -11.11 9.51
C PRO A 189 4.17 -11.48 8.87
N GLN A 190 4.70 -10.65 7.97
CA GLN A 190 5.98 -10.88 7.32
C GLN A 190 6.79 -9.59 7.29
N ASN A 191 6.94 -8.99 6.11
CA ASN A 191 7.49 -7.65 5.94
C ASN A 191 6.34 -6.66 5.67
N TYR A 192 6.65 -5.45 5.21
CA TYR A 192 5.69 -4.42 4.78
C TYR A 192 5.32 -4.53 3.29
N GLU A 193 5.32 -5.76 2.77
CA GLU A 193 5.06 -6.07 1.37
C GLU A 193 3.63 -6.58 1.17
N PRO A 194 3.07 -6.51 -0.06
CA PRO A 194 1.82 -7.19 -0.36
C PRO A 194 1.99 -8.71 -0.28
N PRO A 195 0.89 -9.48 -0.16
CA PRO A 195 0.97 -10.92 -0.31
C PRO A 195 1.62 -11.33 -1.64
N PRO A 196 2.32 -12.48 -1.70
CA PRO A 196 2.94 -12.96 -2.93
C PRO A 196 1.94 -13.00 -4.09
N GLY A 197 2.37 -12.48 -5.25
CA GLY A 197 1.52 -12.39 -6.44
C GLY A 197 0.64 -11.14 -6.51
N PHE A 198 0.73 -10.20 -5.56
CA PHE A 198 -0.05 -8.95 -5.56
C PHE A 198 0.82 -7.69 -5.71
N TYR A 199 1.93 -7.79 -6.45
CA TYR A 199 2.75 -6.64 -6.82
C TYR A 199 2.28 -6.07 -8.16
N PHE A 200 1.92 -4.79 -8.19
CA PHE A 200 1.35 -4.17 -9.38
C PHE A 200 2.21 -3.04 -9.93
N GLU A 201 3.52 -3.15 -9.73
CA GLU A 201 4.49 -2.22 -10.31
C GLU A 201 4.67 -2.47 -11.81
N VAL A 202 5.09 -1.43 -12.54
CA VAL A 202 5.38 -1.56 -13.97
C VAL A 202 6.49 -2.60 -14.19
N ASN A 203 6.23 -3.58 -15.06
CA ASN A 203 7.13 -4.70 -15.38
C ASN A 203 7.39 -5.65 -14.20
N ASP A 204 6.52 -5.68 -13.18
CA ASP A 204 6.53 -6.76 -12.20
C ASP A 204 6.09 -8.09 -12.85
N ALA A 205 6.55 -9.21 -12.30
CA ALA A 205 6.21 -10.54 -12.79
C ALA A 205 4.86 -11.05 -12.26
N SER A 206 4.31 -10.39 -11.23
CA SER A 206 3.03 -10.79 -10.64
C SER A 206 1.88 -10.64 -11.65
N PRO A 207 0.93 -11.59 -11.66
CA PRO A 207 -0.18 -11.55 -12.59
C PRO A 207 -1.14 -10.39 -12.28
N VAL A 208 -1.45 -9.61 -13.32
CA VAL A 208 -2.48 -8.57 -13.30
C VAL A 208 -3.87 -9.18 -13.49
N VAL A 209 -4.91 -8.43 -13.14
CA VAL A 209 -6.30 -8.84 -13.39
C VAL A 209 -6.67 -8.52 -14.84
N GLN A 210 -6.82 -9.56 -15.64
CA GLN A 210 -7.39 -9.52 -16.99
C GLN A 210 -8.86 -9.92 -16.87
N ASP A 211 -9.74 -8.98 -17.21
CA ASP A 211 -11.19 -9.11 -17.12
C ASP A 211 -11.94 -8.86 -18.45
N ASP A 212 -11.23 -8.69 -19.55
CA ASP A 212 -11.85 -8.62 -20.88
C ASP A 212 -11.93 -10.02 -21.49
N ILE A 213 -13.13 -10.59 -21.47
CA ILE A 213 -13.45 -11.92 -22.00
C ILE A 213 -13.10 -12.12 -23.48
N ASN A 214 -12.91 -11.03 -24.25
CA ASN A 214 -12.58 -11.10 -25.66
C ASN A 214 -11.07 -11.15 -25.93
N LEU A 215 -10.23 -10.99 -24.91
CA LEU A 215 -8.79 -11.11 -25.01
C LEU A 215 -8.31 -12.44 -24.41
N PHE A 216 -7.12 -12.85 -24.80
CA PHE A 216 -6.46 -14.00 -24.18
C PHE A 216 -6.15 -13.73 -22.71
N ASP A 217 -5.92 -14.82 -21.97
CA ASP A 217 -5.47 -14.81 -20.57
C ASP A 217 -6.47 -14.19 -19.57
N TYR A 218 -7.78 -14.27 -19.84
CA TYR A 218 -8.82 -13.95 -18.86
C TYR A 218 -8.64 -14.77 -17.58
N ASN A 219 -8.50 -14.09 -16.43
CA ASN A 219 -8.06 -14.72 -15.19
C ASN A 219 -8.82 -14.28 -13.92
N VAL A 220 -9.94 -13.57 -14.04
CA VAL A 220 -10.67 -13.01 -12.88
C VAL A 220 -10.91 -14.04 -11.76
N GLN A 221 -11.41 -15.22 -12.10
CA GLN A 221 -11.73 -16.25 -11.09
C GLN A 221 -10.48 -16.75 -10.35
N GLU A 222 -9.38 -16.94 -11.07
CA GLU A 222 -8.09 -17.33 -10.47
C GLU A 222 -7.61 -16.25 -9.50
N ARG A 223 -7.64 -14.99 -9.92
CA ARG A 223 -7.18 -13.85 -9.10
C ARG A 223 -8.05 -13.62 -7.87
N VAL A 224 -9.36 -13.85 -7.97
CA VAL A 224 -10.26 -13.81 -6.80
C VAL A 224 -9.93 -14.96 -5.84
N ASN A 225 -9.72 -16.18 -6.34
CA ASN A 225 -9.35 -17.31 -5.51
C ASN A 225 -8.01 -17.09 -4.78
N ASP A 226 -7.01 -16.55 -5.48
CA ASP A 226 -5.72 -16.19 -4.89
C ASP A 226 -5.89 -15.16 -3.77
N PHE A 227 -6.74 -14.15 -4.00
CA PHE A 227 -7.01 -13.10 -3.02
C PHE A 227 -7.65 -13.69 -1.76
N VAL A 228 -8.70 -14.48 -1.93
CA VAL A 228 -9.42 -15.13 -0.82
C VAL A 228 -8.48 -16.07 -0.05
N ALA A 229 -7.66 -16.85 -0.76
CA ALA A 229 -6.69 -17.76 -0.13
C ALA A 229 -5.68 -16.99 0.73
N ALA A 230 -5.10 -15.91 0.22
CA ALA A 230 -4.18 -15.05 0.97
C ALA A 230 -4.86 -14.37 2.16
N ALA A 231 -6.11 -13.91 1.99
CA ALA A 231 -6.87 -13.23 3.03
C ALA A 231 -7.19 -14.18 4.19
N VAL A 232 -7.67 -15.38 3.88
CA VAL A 232 -7.95 -16.44 4.88
C VAL A 232 -6.66 -16.87 5.58
N ALA A 233 -5.55 -17.00 4.85
CA ALA A 233 -4.26 -17.34 5.45
C ALA A 233 -3.81 -16.29 6.50
N GLN A 234 -4.02 -15.00 6.23
CA GLN A 234 -3.73 -13.93 7.18
C GLN A 234 -4.76 -13.83 8.32
N ALA A 235 -6.05 -14.07 8.04
CA ALA A 235 -7.10 -14.13 9.05
C ALA A 235 -6.83 -15.21 10.11
N ASN A 236 -6.26 -16.35 9.69
CA ASN A 236 -5.93 -17.45 10.59
C ASN A 236 -4.90 -17.11 11.67
N ILE A 237 -4.07 -16.08 11.46
CA ILE A 237 -3.03 -15.63 12.40
C ILE A 237 -3.35 -14.28 13.07
N THR A 238 -4.54 -13.72 12.82
CA THR A 238 -5.04 -12.49 13.41
C THR A 238 -6.27 -12.77 14.28
N ARG A 239 -6.66 -11.80 15.13
CA ARG A 239 -7.71 -12.01 16.14
C ARG A 239 -9.12 -11.67 15.64
N THR A 240 -9.25 -10.59 14.89
CA THR A 240 -10.55 -10.05 14.46
C THR A 240 -10.87 -10.50 13.04
N ASN A 241 -12.05 -10.13 12.54
CA ASN A 241 -12.41 -10.23 11.13
C ASN A 241 -11.86 -9.06 10.29
N HIS A 242 -10.82 -8.36 10.76
CA HIS A 242 -10.13 -7.32 10.02
C HIS A 242 -8.66 -7.70 9.84
N THR A 243 -8.18 -7.58 8.60
CA THR A 243 -6.77 -7.75 8.26
C THR A 243 -6.29 -6.58 7.42
N MET A 244 -5.02 -6.24 7.54
CA MET A 244 -4.42 -5.14 6.77
C MET A 244 -3.37 -5.70 5.81
N TRP A 245 -3.45 -5.31 4.54
CA TRP A 245 -2.45 -5.59 3.52
C TRP A 245 -1.70 -4.31 3.19
N THR A 246 -0.39 -4.34 3.39
CA THR A 246 0.51 -3.27 2.97
C THR A 246 0.76 -3.39 1.48
N MET A 247 -0.06 -2.73 0.68
CA MET A 247 -0.03 -2.80 -0.79
C MET A 247 1.07 -1.90 -1.32
N GLY A 248 2.33 -2.28 -1.12
CA GLY A 248 3.48 -1.45 -1.47
C GLY A 248 4.78 -2.03 -0.93
N THR A 249 5.91 -1.45 -1.32
CA THR A 249 7.24 -1.73 -0.77
C THR A 249 8.18 -0.59 -1.17
N ASP A 250 9.49 -0.79 -1.13
CA ASP A 250 10.52 0.19 -1.46
C ASP A 250 10.29 0.82 -2.83
N CYS A 251 9.98 2.12 -2.80
CA CYS A 251 9.91 3.00 -3.96
C CYS A 251 9.04 2.47 -5.10
N LYS A 252 7.89 1.90 -4.71
CA LYS A 252 6.80 1.52 -5.60
C LYS A 252 5.92 2.72 -5.90
N TYR A 253 4.87 2.51 -6.69
CA TYR A 253 3.95 3.55 -7.16
C TYR A 253 4.61 4.60 -8.08
N GLN A 254 5.70 4.24 -8.77
CA GLN A 254 6.29 5.11 -9.81
C GLN A 254 5.28 5.42 -10.91
N TYR A 255 4.43 4.44 -11.20
CA TYR A 255 3.23 4.64 -11.98
C TYR A 255 2.03 4.08 -11.21
N ALA A 256 1.51 4.90 -10.29
CA ALA A 256 0.43 4.52 -9.37
C ALA A 256 -0.80 3.90 -10.06
N HIS A 257 -1.09 4.29 -11.31
CA HIS A 257 -2.22 3.78 -12.08
C HIS A 257 -2.21 2.25 -12.23
N THR A 258 -1.06 1.58 -12.33
CA THR A 258 -1.05 0.10 -12.42
C THR A 258 -1.48 -0.57 -11.13
N TRP A 259 -1.15 0.03 -9.98
CA TRP A 259 -1.60 -0.45 -8.68
C TRP A 259 -3.10 -0.24 -8.50
N PHE A 260 -3.57 1.00 -8.63
CA PHE A 260 -4.98 1.33 -8.40
C PHE A 260 -5.89 0.60 -9.37
N ARG A 261 -5.55 0.51 -10.67
CA ARG A 261 -6.36 -0.25 -11.64
C ARG A 261 -6.54 -1.72 -11.26
N ASN A 262 -5.51 -2.38 -10.72
CA ASN A 262 -5.63 -3.76 -10.30
C ASN A 262 -6.38 -3.89 -8.97
N MET A 263 -6.17 -2.98 -8.02
CA MET A 263 -6.91 -2.96 -6.77
C MET A 263 -8.40 -2.69 -7.00
N ASP A 264 -8.77 -1.78 -7.89
CA ASP A 264 -10.17 -1.50 -8.24
C ASP A 264 -10.89 -2.75 -8.76
N LYS A 265 -10.22 -3.49 -9.66
CA LYS A 265 -10.72 -4.77 -10.17
C LYS A 265 -10.87 -5.81 -9.06
N LEU A 266 -9.86 -5.97 -8.21
CA LEU A 266 -9.91 -6.91 -7.10
C LEU A 266 -11.03 -6.58 -6.12
N ILE A 267 -11.15 -5.32 -5.70
CA ILE A 267 -12.22 -4.84 -4.82
C ILE A 267 -13.57 -5.14 -5.45
N HIS A 268 -13.75 -4.86 -6.74
CA HIS A 268 -15.00 -5.12 -7.43
C HIS A 268 -15.34 -6.62 -7.47
N TYR A 269 -14.44 -7.45 -8.01
CA TYR A 269 -14.74 -8.86 -8.27
C TYR A 269 -14.78 -9.73 -7.01
N VAL A 270 -13.93 -9.46 -6.01
CA VAL A 270 -13.97 -10.21 -4.75
C VAL A 270 -15.31 -9.97 -4.05
N ASN A 271 -15.79 -8.72 -4.01
CA ASN A 271 -17.05 -8.39 -3.37
C ASN A 271 -18.29 -8.88 -4.16
N MET A 272 -18.19 -9.07 -5.48
CA MET A 272 -19.27 -9.71 -6.24
C MET A 272 -19.49 -11.18 -5.84
N VAL A 273 -18.42 -11.89 -5.45
CA VAL A 273 -18.51 -13.29 -5.02
C VAL A 273 -19.16 -13.41 -3.64
N SER A 274 -18.89 -12.48 -2.72
CA SER A 274 -19.56 -12.44 -1.41
C SER A 274 -21.09 -12.30 -1.51
N VAL A 275 -21.60 -11.60 -2.54
CA VAL A 275 -23.04 -11.46 -2.78
C VAL A 275 -23.69 -12.74 -3.32
N LEU A 276 -22.91 -13.67 -3.89
CA LEU A 276 -23.42 -14.93 -4.45
C LEU A 276 -23.57 -16.06 -3.43
N PHE A 277 -23.07 -15.87 -2.20
CA PHE A 277 -23.15 -16.85 -1.11
C PHE A 277 -24.02 -16.40 0.08
N ALA A 278 -24.73 -15.28 -0.05
CA ALA A 278 -25.70 -14.75 0.92
C ALA A 278 -27.14 -15.11 0.57
#